data_AF-A0A2I4DME0-F1
#
_entry.id   AF-A0A2I4DME0-F1
#
_cell.length_a   1.000
_cell.length_b   1.000
_cell.length_c   1.000
_cell.angle_alpha   90.00
_cell.angle_beta   90.00
_cell.angle_gamma   90.00
#
_symmetry.space_group_name_H-M   'P 1'
#
loop_
_entity.id
_entity.type
_entity.pdbx_description
1 polymer ?
#
loop_
_entity_poly.entity_id
_entity_poly.type
_entity_poly.pdbx_seq_one_letter_code
_entity_poly.pdbx_strand_id
1 'polypeptide(L)'
;MIDKIMFWDVQGLGTSKSRLQSLLKKFKPKVLIVAEHFREDSRMLRWQNMLRFDANFSNGAHEGKLWIFSEAKVHVSVLRAYNQQVMMLIFKKHLSLVVSAVYAKCLYFERRSLWSDLIGFSSLTLPWVVLGNFNIIREDSERRGGNLRLLSTMEDFYRFMDVGGLVEIPFSGNKFSWCNGHGGMARS
;
A
#
# COMPACT_ATOMS: atom_id res chain seq x y z
N MET A 1 -14.90 -1.87 -16.42
CA MET A 1 -14.29 -0.87 -15.50
C MET A 1 -13.68 -1.64 -14.35
N ILE A 2 -12.38 -1.47 -14.09
CA ILE A 2 -11.70 -2.05 -12.93
C ILE A 2 -12.33 -1.46 -11.67
N ASP A 3 -12.56 -2.29 -10.66
CA ASP A 3 -13.07 -1.78 -9.40
C ASP A 3 -12.05 -0.89 -8.71
N LYS A 4 -12.55 0.12 -8.00
CA LYS A 4 -11.70 1.09 -7.32
C LYS A 4 -11.00 0.41 -6.13
N ILE A 5 -9.68 0.37 -6.17
CA ILE A 5 -8.82 -0.07 -5.08
C ILE A 5 -8.29 1.19 -4.39
N MET A 6 -8.36 1.23 -3.06
CA MET A 6 -7.82 2.33 -2.27
C MET A 6 -6.81 1.78 -1.28
N PHE A 7 -5.57 2.27 -1.36
CA PHE A 7 -4.59 2.14 -0.28
C PHE A 7 -4.57 3.40 0.55
N TRP A 8 -4.50 3.26 1.87
CA TRP A 8 -4.28 4.39 2.74
C TRP A 8 -3.47 4.02 3.99
N ASP A 9 -2.34 4.71 4.16
CA ASP A 9 -1.61 4.75 5.42
C ASP A 9 -2.32 5.72 6.38
N VAL A 10 -2.93 5.18 7.42
CA VAL A 10 -3.84 5.93 8.31
C VAL A 10 -3.14 6.57 9.50
N GLN A 11 -1.89 6.17 9.81
CA GLN A 11 -1.14 6.58 11.01
C GLN A 11 -2.00 6.51 12.30
N GLY A 12 -2.75 5.42 12.45
CA GLY A 12 -3.66 5.17 13.56
C GLY A 12 -5.14 5.36 13.23
N LEU A 13 -5.91 4.27 13.27
CA LEU A 13 -7.36 4.32 13.04
C LEU A 13 -8.15 5.07 14.13
N GLY A 14 -7.56 5.28 15.31
CA GLY A 14 -8.22 6.00 16.41
C GLY A 14 -8.51 7.47 16.11
N THR A 15 -7.54 8.16 15.51
CA THR A 15 -7.59 9.59 15.19
C THR A 15 -8.11 9.83 13.78
N SER A 16 -7.87 8.90 12.86
CA SER A 16 -8.21 9.05 11.44
C SER A 16 -9.60 8.52 11.04
N LYS A 17 -10.41 8.03 11.99
CA LYS A 17 -11.71 7.38 11.71
C LYS A 17 -12.67 8.23 10.87
N SER A 18 -12.94 9.46 11.28
CA SER A 18 -13.91 10.33 10.58
C SER A 18 -13.43 10.67 9.17
N ARG A 19 -12.11 10.86 9.01
CA ARG A 19 -11.48 11.08 7.71
C ARG A 19 -11.60 9.83 6.82
N LEU A 20 -11.38 8.63 7.37
CA LEU A 20 -11.58 7.36 6.66
C LEU A 20 -12.99 7.28 6.09
N GLN A 21 -13.99 7.49 6.93
CA GLN A 21 -15.39 7.40 6.51
C GLN A 21 -15.74 8.42 5.42
N SER A 22 -15.19 9.64 5.49
CA SER A 22 -15.36 10.65 4.45
C SER A 22 -14.75 10.21 3.11
N LEU A 23 -13.52 9.68 3.13
CA LEU A 23 -12.84 9.15 1.94
C LEU A 23 -13.60 7.97 1.33
N LEU A 24 -14.10 7.04 2.15
CA LEU A 24 -14.90 5.91 1.68
C LEU A 24 -16.22 6.36 1.04
N LYS A 25 -16.89 7.37 1.60
CA LYS A 25 -18.10 7.96 0.99
C LYS A 25 -17.80 8.62 -0.36
N LYS A 26 -16.67 9.32 -0.47
CA LYS A 26 -16.25 10.04 -1.68
C LYS A 26 -15.83 9.09 -2.80
N PHE A 27 -14.91 8.18 -2.52
CA PHE A 27 -14.28 7.35 -3.54
C PHE A 27 -15.01 6.02 -3.79
N LYS A 28 -15.72 5.50 -2.78
CA LYS A 28 -16.46 4.23 -2.81
C LYS A 28 -15.60 3.06 -3.31
N PRO A 29 -14.43 2.82 -2.68
CA PRO A 29 -13.57 1.71 -3.08
C PRO A 29 -14.24 0.36 -2.79
N LYS A 30 -13.92 -0.64 -3.61
CA LYS A 30 -14.39 -2.01 -3.46
C LYS A 30 -13.39 -2.91 -2.74
N VAL A 31 -12.13 -2.51 -2.78
CA VAL A 31 -11.04 -3.07 -1.99
C VAL A 31 -10.36 -1.92 -1.28
N LEU A 32 -10.30 -1.99 0.05
CA LEU A 32 -9.62 -1.04 0.91
C LEU A 32 -8.42 -1.74 1.55
N ILE A 33 -7.24 -1.14 1.39
CA ILE A 33 -6.01 -1.55 2.05
C ILE A 33 -5.63 -0.45 3.04
N VAL A 34 -5.38 -0.83 4.28
CA VAL A 34 -5.04 0.08 5.37
C VAL A 34 -3.68 -0.30 5.94
N ALA A 35 -2.76 0.65 5.99
CA ALA A 35 -1.46 0.51 6.67
C ALA A 35 -1.43 1.33 7.97
N GLU A 36 -0.57 0.95 8.92
CA GLU A 36 -0.40 1.62 10.22
C GLU A 36 -1.71 1.83 11.02
N HIS A 37 -2.57 0.81 11.06
CA HIS A 37 -3.84 0.91 11.80
C HIS A 37 -3.67 1.07 13.31
N PHE A 38 -2.54 0.64 13.89
CA PHE A 38 -2.22 0.62 15.33
C PHE A 38 -3.31 -0.03 16.20
N ARG A 39 -3.83 -1.17 15.73
CA ARG A 39 -4.85 -1.98 16.40
C ARG A 39 -4.48 -3.45 16.31
N GLU A 40 -4.86 -4.22 17.31
CA GLU A 40 -4.80 -5.68 17.26
C GLU A 40 -5.78 -6.24 16.21
N ASP A 41 -5.40 -7.34 15.57
CA ASP A 41 -6.20 -8.05 14.58
C ASP A 41 -7.53 -8.57 15.15
N SER A 42 -7.59 -8.80 16.46
CA SER A 42 -8.84 -9.11 17.20
C SER A 42 -9.94 -8.08 16.97
N ARG A 43 -9.58 -6.83 16.65
CA ARG A 43 -10.53 -5.73 16.40
C ARG A 43 -10.94 -5.61 14.94
N MET A 44 -10.36 -6.39 14.04
CA MET A 44 -10.54 -6.26 12.59
C MET A 44 -12.00 -6.47 12.17
N LEU A 45 -12.68 -7.47 12.73
CA LEU A 45 -14.10 -7.74 12.43
C LEU A 45 -15.01 -6.56 12.81
N ARG A 46 -14.73 -5.89 13.94
CA ARG A 46 -15.47 -4.68 14.35
C ARG A 46 -15.28 -3.56 13.33
N TRP A 47 -14.06 -3.38 12.81
CA TRP A 47 -13.77 -2.38 11.79
C TRP A 47 -14.40 -2.74 10.45
N GLN A 48 -14.36 -4.01 10.04
CA GLN A 48 -15.06 -4.49 8.84
C GLN A 48 -16.54 -4.08 8.88
N ASN A 49 -17.25 -4.43 9.95
CA ASN A 49 -18.68 -4.13 10.10
C ASN A 49 -18.95 -2.62 10.09
N MET A 50 -18.10 -1.85 10.77
CA MET A 50 -18.22 -0.39 10.84
C MET A 50 -17.98 0.29 9.48
N LEU A 51 -17.04 -0.22 8.69
CA LEU A 51 -16.68 0.30 7.38
C LEU A 51 -17.57 -0.28 6.25
N ARG A 52 -18.43 -1.25 6.58
CA ARG A 52 -19.40 -1.90 5.68
C ARG A 52 -18.74 -2.69 4.54
N PHE A 53 -17.71 -3.47 4.87
CA PHE A 53 -17.11 -4.47 3.98
C PHE A 53 -17.55 -5.88 4.38
N ASP A 54 -17.39 -6.84 3.48
CA ASP A 54 -17.92 -8.20 3.65
C ASP A 54 -16.83 -9.22 4.01
N ALA A 55 -15.59 -8.97 3.58
CA ALA A 55 -14.44 -9.81 3.89
C ALA A 55 -13.26 -9.00 4.40
N ASN A 56 -12.37 -9.67 5.13
CA ASN A 56 -11.17 -9.09 5.70
C ASN A 56 -9.97 -10.05 5.60
N PHE A 57 -8.75 -9.51 5.53
CA PHE A 57 -7.50 -10.23 5.68
C PHE A 57 -6.43 -9.35 6.36
N SER A 58 -5.61 -9.93 7.22
CA SER A 58 -4.46 -9.28 7.87
C SER A 58 -3.19 -10.09 7.63
N ASN A 59 -2.06 -9.41 7.42
CA ASN A 59 -0.74 -10.04 7.47
C ASN A 59 -0.08 -9.98 8.86
N GLY A 60 -0.83 -9.71 9.92
CA GLY A 60 -0.34 -9.62 11.29
C GLY A 60 0.31 -10.92 11.81
N ALA A 61 -0.08 -12.08 11.28
CA ALA A 61 0.60 -13.37 11.55
C ALA A 61 2.07 -13.39 11.09
N HIS A 62 2.45 -12.50 10.17
CA HIS A 62 3.81 -12.28 9.71
C HIS A 62 4.43 -11.00 10.32
N GLU A 63 3.89 -10.49 11.43
CA GLU A 63 4.29 -9.20 12.02
C GLU A 63 4.09 -8.01 11.06
N GLY A 64 3.19 -8.17 10.09
CA GLY A 64 2.84 -7.10 9.16
C GLY A 64 1.82 -6.13 9.73
N LYS A 65 1.63 -5.02 9.00
CA LYS A 65 0.76 -3.89 9.41
C LYS A 65 -0.32 -3.57 8.38
N LEU A 66 -0.66 -4.53 7.52
CA LEU A 66 -1.64 -4.35 6.45
C LEU A 66 -2.94 -5.04 6.81
N TRP A 67 -4.03 -4.26 6.79
CA TRP A 67 -5.40 -4.77 6.79
C TRP A 67 -6.01 -4.57 5.42
N ILE A 68 -6.64 -5.62 4.90
CA ILE A 68 -7.36 -5.61 3.64
C ILE A 68 -8.83 -5.87 3.93
N PHE A 69 -9.69 -5.07 3.32
CA PHE A 69 -11.14 -5.23 3.35
C PHE A 69 -11.68 -5.25 1.92
N SER A 70 -12.66 -6.11 1.64
CA SER A 70 -13.28 -6.19 0.32
C SER A 70 -14.79 -6.40 0.39
N GLU A 71 -15.49 -5.93 -0.65
CA GLU A 71 -16.90 -6.23 -0.87
C GLU A 71 -17.06 -7.66 -1.41
N ALA A 72 -18.16 -8.34 -1.07
CA ALA A 72 -18.46 -9.71 -1.46
C ALA A 72 -18.54 -9.90 -2.99
N LYS A 73 -18.85 -8.83 -3.72
CA LYS A 73 -18.93 -8.83 -5.19
C LYS A 73 -17.56 -8.82 -5.88
N VAL A 74 -16.47 -8.68 -5.10
CA VAL A 74 -15.09 -8.68 -5.59
C VAL A 74 -14.36 -9.88 -4.99
N HIS A 75 -13.99 -10.84 -5.83
CA HIS A 75 -13.22 -11.98 -5.38
C HIS A 75 -11.77 -11.58 -5.17
N VAL A 76 -11.33 -11.61 -3.92
CA VAL A 76 -9.94 -11.34 -3.52
C VAL A 76 -9.37 -12.62 -2.95
N SER A 77 -8.35 -13.18 -3.62
CA SER A 77 -7.62 -14.35 -3.15
C SER A 77 -6.20 -13.93 -2.77
N VAL A 78 -5.80 -14.17 -1.53
CA VAL A 78 -4.43 -13.91 -1.09
C VAL A 78 -3.52 -15.01 -1.64
N LEU A 79 -2.57 -14.62 -2.49
CA LEU A 79 -1.57 -15.53 -3.05
C LEU A 79 -0.42 -15.72 -2.06
N ARG A 80 0.06 -14.62 -1.47
CA ARG A 80 1.19 -14.58 -0.53
C ARG A 80 1.02 -13.43 0.45
N ALA A 81 1.47 -13.62 1.69
CA ALA A 81 1.58 -12.57 2.68
C ALA A 81 2.95 -12.68 3.37
N TYR A 82 3.61 -11.55 3.53
CA TYR A 82 4.85 -11.38 4.29
C TYR A 82 4.72 -10.15 5.17
N ASN A 83 5.72 -9.89 6.02
CA ASN A 83 5.72 -8.76 6.95
C ASN A 83 5.56 -7.38 6.26
N GLN A 84 6.12 -7.21 5.05
CA GLN A 84 6.14 -5.94 4.32
C GLN A 84 5.18 -5.89 3.12
N GLN A 85 4.52 -7.00 2.78
CA GLN A 85 3.64 -7.03 1.61
C GLN A 85 2.53 -8.08 1.72
N VAL A 86 1.42 -7.83 1.00
CA VAL A 86 0.40 -8.83 0.71
C VAL A 86 0.12 -8.83 -0.79
N MET A 87 0.28 -9.99 -1.41
CA MET A 87 -0.04 -10.21 -2.81
C MET A 87 -1.40 -10.88 -2.92
N MET A 88 -2.29 -10.27 -3.69
CA MET A 88 -3.63 -10.75 -3.90
C MET A 88 -3.97 -10.81 -5.39
N LEU A 89 -4.67 -11.86 -5.78
CA LEU A 89 -5.36 -11.95 -7.05
C LEU A 89 -6.77 -11.38 -6.87
N ILE A 90 -7.06 -10.32 -7.60
CA ILE A 90 -8.39 -9.72 -7.66
C ILE A 90 -9.05 -10.15 -8.96
N PHE A 91 -10.17 -10.85 -8.83
CA PHE A 91 -10.95 -11.35 -9.94
C PHE A 91 -12.33 -10.69 -10.00
N LYS A 92 -12.68 -10.18 -11.17
CA LYS A 92 -14.04 -9.72 -11.47
C LYS A 92 -14.43 -10.00 -12.92
N LYS A 93 -15.43 -10.85 -13.08
CA LYS A 93 -16.00 -11.25 -14.39
C LYS A 93 -14.93 -11.83 -15.32
N HIS A 94 -14.35 -11.01 -16.19
CA HIS A 94 -13.35 -11.42 -17.18
C HIS A 94 -11.98 -10.76 -16.95
N LEU A 95 -11.84 -10.01 -15.85
CA LEU A 95 -10.60 -9.33 -15.50
C LEU A 95 -9.97 -10.00 -14.28
N SER A 96 -8.72 -10.40 -14.44
CA SER A 96 -7.83 -10.86 -13.37
C SER A 96 -6.69 -9.87 -13.23
N LEU A 97 -6.47 -9.37 -12.02
CA LEU A 97 -5.42 -8.41 -11.70
C LEU A 97 -4.66 -8.89 -10.48
N VAL A 98 -3.33 -8.93 -10.56
CA VAL A 98 -2.48 -9.16 -9.39
C VAL A 98 -2.20 -7.81 -8.74
N VAL A 99 -2.38 -7.75 -7.42
CA VAL A 99 -2.12 -6.55 -6.64
C VAL A 99 -1.21 -6.87 -5.48
N SER A 100 -0.07 -6.19 -5.42
CA SER A 100 0.86 -6.21 -4.30
C SER A 100 0.64 -4.97 -3.45
N ALA A 101 0.01 -5.15 -2.30
CA ALA A 101 -0.08 -4.14 -1.25
C ALA A 101 1.23 -4.11 -0.46
N VAL A 102 1.89 -2.95 -0.42
CA VAL A 102 3.21 -2.81 0.21
C VAL A 102 3.14 -1.86 1.41
N TYR A 103 3.76 -2.27 2.51
CA TYR A 103 4.17 -1.37 3.58
C TYR A 103 5.62 -1.71 3.93
N ALA A 104 6.53 -1.00 3.27
CA ALA A 104 7.96 -1.25 3.38
C ALA A 104 8.51 -0.66 4.67
N LYS A 105 9.51 -1.32 5.26
CA LYS A 105 10.23 -0.81 6.44
C LYS A 105 11.05 0.43 6.08
N CYS A 106 11.26 1.29 7.06
CA CYS A 106 12.02 2.53 6.88
C CYS A 106 13.52 2.27 6.71
N LEU A 107 14.06 1.28 7.41
CA LEU A 107 15.49 0.96 7.40
C LEU A 107 15.87 0.23 6.11
N TYR A 108 16.96 0.69 5.49
CA TYR A 108 17.45 0.18 4.20
C TYR A 108 17.66 -1.35 4.20
N PHE A 109 18.38 -1.87 5.20
CA PHE A 109 18.76 -3.29 5.26
C PHE A 109 17.53 -4.20 5.38
N GLU A 110 16.47 -3.77 6.07
CA GLU A 110 15.24 -4.56 6.22
C GLU A 110 14.35 -4.49 4.98
N ARG A 111 14.41 -3.38 4.24
CA ARG A 111 13.62 -3.18 3.02
C ARG A 111 14.16 -3.96 1.83
N ARG A 112 15.45 -4.27 1.79
CA ARG A 112 16.08 -4.92 0.64
C ARG A 112 15.45 -6.28 0.27
N SER A 113 15.01 -7.07 1.26
CA SER A 113 14.39 -8.37 0.98
C SER A 113 13.04 -8.24 0.25
N LEU A 114 12.29 -7.16 0.52
CA LEU A 114 11.01 -6.88 -0.13
C LEU A 114 11.13 -6.81 -1.67
N TRP A 115 12.20 -6.20 -2.17
CA TRP A 115 12.42 -6.07 -3.62
C TRP A 115 12.63 -7.42 -4.27
N SER A 116 13.47 -8.28 -3.68
CA SER A 116 13.68 -9.64 -4.15
C SER A 116 12.38 -10.45 -4.12
N ASP A 117 11.61 -10.33 -3.05
CA ASP A 117 10.31 -11.01 -2.92
C ASP A 117 9.36 -10.57 -4.04
N LEU A 118 9.21 -9.26 -4.28
CA LEU A 118 8.33 -8.75 -5.34
C LEU A 118 8.80 -9.13 -6.75
N ILE A 119 10.11 -9.06 -7.05
CA ILE A 119 10.67 -9.46 -8.35
C ILE A 119 10.40 -10.93 -8.64
N GLY A 120 10.41 -11.81 -7.62
CA GLY A 120 10.09 -13.23 -7.77
C GLY A 120 8.72 -13.50 -8.40
N PHE A 121 7.82 -12.52 -8.38
CA PHE A 121 6.47 -12.60 -8.94
C PHE A 121 6.26 -11.76 -10.21
N SER A 122 7.30 -11.05 -10.69
CA SER A 122 7.22 -10.26 -11.92
C SER A 122 6.96 -11.10 -13.17
N SER A 123 7.22 -12.42 -13.11
CA SER A 123 7.00 -13.37 -14.21
C SER A 123 5.54 -13.78 -14.41
N LEU A 124 4.60 -13.29 -13.58
CA LEU A 124 3.19 -13.56 -13.74
C LEU A 124 2.66 -12.95 -15.06
N THR A 125 1.91 -13.73 -15.83
CA THR A 125 1.34 -13.30 -17.12
C THR A 125 0.11 -12.38 -16.97
N LEU A 126 -0.27 -12.06 -15.75
CA LEU A 126 -1.41 -11.21 -15.43
C LEU A 126 -0.95 -9.75 -15.26
N PRO A 127 -1.81 -8.76 -15.56
CA PRO A 127 -1.53 -7.38 -15.19
C PRO A 127 -1.22 -7.29 -13.70
N TRP A 128 -0.18 -6.52 -13.36
CA TRP A 128 0.34 -6.40 -12.00
C TRP A 128 0.36 -4.94 -11.55
N VAL A 129 -0.22 -4.67 -10.39
CA VAL A 129 -0.17 -3.36 -9.74
C VAL A 129 0.52 -3.52 -8.40
N VAL A 130 1.56 -2.72 -8.18
CA VAL A 130 2.21 -2.57 -6.88
C VAL A 130 1.81 -1.21 -6.32
N LEU A 131 1.19 -1.20 -5.14
CA LEU A 131 0.79 0.04 -4.48
C LEU A 131 1.06 -0.05 -2.98
N GLY A 132 1.33 1.11 -2.37
CA GLY A 132 1.41 1.20 -0.94
C GLY A 132 2.36 2.28 -0.45
N ASN A 133 2.87 2.10 0.76
CA ASN A 133 3.90 2.94 1.32
C ASN A 133 5.26 2.26 1.16
N PHE A 134 6.07 2.75 0.21
CA PHE A 134 7.40 2.21 -0.05
C PHE A 134 8.50 2.77 0.87
N ASN A 135 8.19 3.80 1.68
CA ASN A 135 9.13 4.48 2.58
C ASN A 135 10.45 4.90 1.91
N ILE A 136 10.39 5.16 0.60
CA ILE A 136 11.51 5.56 -0.25
C ILE A 136 11.00 6.49 -1.35
N ILE A 137 11.87 7.38 -1.80
CA ILE A 137 11.67 8.24 -2.96
C ILE A 137 12.51 7.72 -4.13
N ARG A 138 12.02 7.89 -5.36
CA ARG A 138 12.71 7.54 -6.60
C ARG A 138 13.77 8.57 -6.95
N GLU A 139 13.47 9.84 -6.72
CA GLU A 139 14.31 10.98 -7.05
C GLU A 139 14.25 12.03 -5.94
N ASP A 140 15.29 12.84 -5.77
CA ASP A 140 15.35 13.82 -4.68
C ASP A 140 14.28 14.92 -4.82
N SER A 141 13.78 15.17 -6.04
CA SER A 141 12.65 16.08 -6.33
C SER A 141 11.32 15.67 -5.71
N GLU A 142 11.16 14.40 -5.31
CA GLU A 142 9.98 13.91 -4.58
C GLU A 142 9.98 14.31 -3.10
N ARG A 143 10.93 15.15 -2.67
CA ARG A 143 10.98 15.68 -1.30
C ARG A 143 11.35 17.16 -1.29
N ARG A 144 10.94 17.83 -0.21
CA ARG A 144 11.43 19.17 0.15
C ARG A 144 12.20 19.12 1.48
N GLY A 145 13.50 19.44 1.42
CA GLY A 145 14.38 19.55 2.60
C GLY A 145 14.88 18.22 3.18
N GLY A 146 15.69 18.30 4.24
CA GLY A 146 16.32 17.16 4.92
C GLY A 146 17.66 16.72 4.29
N ASN A 147 18.38 15.83 4.98
CA ASN A 147 19.69 15.34 4.50
C ASN A 147 19.56 14.48 3.24
N LEU A 148 20.62 14.45 2.42
CA LEU A 148 20.73 13.54 1.28
C LEU A 148 20.54 12.09 1.76
N ARG A 149 19.70 11.33 1.05
CA ARG A 149 19.59 9.88 1.26
C ARG A 149 20.70 9.17 0.49
N LEU A 150 21.04 7.97 0.94
CA LEU A 150 21.98 7.10 0.25
C LEU A 150 21.49 6.80 -1.17
N LEU A 151 22.28 7.16 -2.19
CA LEU A 151 21.93 6.94 -3.60
C LEU A 151 21.66 5.45 -3.90
N SER A 152 22.43 4.55 -3.28
CA SER A 152 22.26 3.11 -3.39
C SER A 152 20.85 2.63 -3.02
N THR A 153 20.21 3.32 -2.07
CA THR A 153 18.84 2.99 -1.66
C THR A 153 17.84 3.31 -2.77
N MET A 154 17.98 4.46 -3.43
CA MET A 154 17.13 4.86 -4.57
C MET A 154 17.40 3.97 -5.79
N GLU A 155 18.67 3.63 -6.03
CA GLU A 155 19.09 2.74 -7.10
C GLU A 155 18.49 1.34 -6.97
N ASP A 156 18.46 0.77 -5.75
CA ASP A 156 17.80 -0.52 -5.50
C ASP A 156 16.30 -0.48 -5.84
N PHE A 157 15.62 0.63 -5.54
CA PHE A 157 14.20 0.79 -5.87
C PHE A 157 13.95 1.04 -7.36
N TYR A 158 14.82 1.80 -8.01
CA TYR A 158 14.81 1.94 -9.47
C TYR A 158 15.00 0.59 -10.16
N ARG A 159 16.00 -0.18 -9.72
CA ARG A 159 16.27 -1.53 -10.25
C ARG A 159 15.10 -2.47 -10.05
N PHE A 160 14.42 -2.39 -8.91
CA PHE A 160 13.18 -3.14 -8.67
C PHE A 160 12.11 -2.82 -9.73
N MET A 161 11.86 -1.54 -9.99
CA MET A 161 10.88 -1.14 -10.99
C MET A 161 11.28 -1.58 -12.40
N ASP A 162 12.56 -1.39 -12.76
CA ASP A 162 13.10 -1.75 -14.07
C ASP A 162 13.02 -3.25 -14.34
N VAL A 163 13.53 -4.08 -13.42
CA VAL A 163 13.48 -5.54 -13.52
C VAL A 163 12.04 -6.05 -13.49
N GLY A 164 11.16 -5.41 -12.72
CA GLY A 164 9.74 -5.74 -12.66
C GLY A 164 8.92 -5.26 -13.86
N GLY A 165 9.50 -4.51 -14.80
CA GLY A 165 8.77 -3.89 -15.91
C GLY A 165 7.68 -2.91 -15.45
N LEU A 166 7.86 -2.30 -14.27
CA LEU A 166 6.87 -1.45 -13.64
C LEU A 166 6.97 -0.02 -14.17
N VAL A 167 5.80 0.54 -14.47
CA VAL A 167 5.65 1.94 -14.84
C VAL A 167 4.83 2.64 -13.78
N GLU A 168 5.30 3.82 -13.37
CA GLU A 168 4.59 4.66 -12.42
C GLU A 168 3.26 5.15 -13.01
N ILE A 169 2.18 5.03 -12.22
CA ILE A 169 0.87 5.51 -12.62
C ILE A 169 0.81 7.03 -12.35
N PRO A 170 0.46 7.87 -13.34
CA PRO A 170 0.33 9.31 -13.14
C PRO A 170 -0.65 9.62 -11.99
N PHE A 171 -0.25 10.48 -11.07
CA PHE A 171 -1.10 10.91 -9.96
C PHE A 171 -1.75 12.27 -10.24
N SER A 172 -2.87 12.51 -9.58
CA SER A 172 -3.55 13.82 -9.56
C SER A 172 -3.70 14.30 -8.12
N GLY A 173 -3.33 15.55 -7.84
CA GLY A 173 -3.42 16.16 -6.51
C GLY A 173 -2.08 16.64 -5.98
N ASN A 174 -1.84 16.47 -4.68
CA ASN A 174 -0.59 16.91 -4.04
C ASN A 174 0.60 16.10 -4.56
N LYS A 175 1.71 16.80 -4.84
CA LYS A 175 2.96 16.18 -5.30
C LYS A 175 3.66 15.32 -4.24
N PHE A 176 3.33 15.53 -2.97
CA PHE A 176 3.94 14.83 -1.84
C PHE A 176 2.88 14.00 -1.12
N SER A 177 3.26 12.79 -0.71
CA SER A 177 2.38 11.82 -0.03
C SER A 177 2.48 11.88 1.50
N TRP A 178 3.50 12.56 2.06
CA TRP A 178 3.75 12.62 3.50
C TRP A 178 4.43 13.94 3.92
N CYS A 179 4.15 14.39 5.15
CA CYS A 179 4.81 15.54 5.79
C CYS A 179 5.12 15.22 7.26
N ASN A 180 6.29 15.65 7.76
CA ASN A 180 6.77 15.36 9.12
C ASN A 180 6.06 16.17 10.24
N GLY A 181 5.03 16.93 9.91
CA GLY A 181 4.28 17.76 10.86
C GLY A 181 5.04 18.96 11.45
N HIS A 182 6.34 19.11 11.20
CA HIS A 182 7.12 20.24 11.71
C HIS A 182 6.74 21.55 11.00
N GLY A 183 6.71 22.65 11.75
CA GLY A 183 6.51 23.99 11.18
C GLY A 183 7.74 24.44 10.37
N GLY A 184 7.53 25.23 9.31
CA GLY A 184 8.60 25.84 8.52
C GLY A 184 8.40 25.79 7.01
N MET A 185 9.32 26.38 6.24
CA MET A 185 9.28 26.47 4.77
C MET A 185 9.38 25.12 4.05
N ALA A 186 9.78 24.06 4.75
CA ALA A 186 9.82 22.69 4.23
C ALA A 186 8.45 21.97 4.25
N ARG A 187 7.41 22.60 4.81
CA ARG A 187 6.06 22.04 4.88
C ARG A 187 5.39 22.06 3.49
N SER A 188 4.87 20.91 3.08
CA SER A 188 4.06 20.72 1.86
C SER A 188 2.59 20.98 2.11
#